data_AF-A0A1M7M2S7-F1
#
_entry.id   AF-A0A1M7M2S7-F1
#
_cell.length_a   1.000
_cell.length_b   1.000
_cell.length_c   1.000
_cell.angle_alpha   90.00
_cell.angle_beta   90.00
_cell.angle_gamma   90.00
#
_symmetry.space_group_name_H-M   'P 1'
#
loop_
_entity.id
_entity.type
_entity.pdbx_description
1 polymer ?
#
loop_
_entity_poly.entity_id
_entity_poly.type
_entity_poly.pdbx_seq_one_letter_code
_entity_poly.pdbx_strand_id
1 'polypeptide(L)'
;MATIHIDDSKPFPCIPAESNNRRESFAALCKRQAAGLKLESDEMDQENREQEELNALQKKSSERKRALLYNNLDLILRHRDEIIATPRYANIDVQYAIKGGGLYVGPLSTVRHFNFAGTLVSINLKLSTLLEVWDNEQFKVECKCGGTAVIRSFTGSPLSGGSQATAVCPKCKKEIHVKNRSFGGYYGLLRIKFDRDIEMVARNIAAKWTLAEANYNKEVAEGKDAKWRKMGSYLNGDGEFCNLETMINELKMKEFQLASR
;
A
#
# COMPACT_ATOMS: atom_id res chain seq x y z
N MET A 1 -8.08 19.53 49.42
CA MET A 1 -8.13 20.52 48.32
C MET A 1 -7.25 21.69 48.74
N ALA A 2 -6.15 21.93 48.02
CA ALA A 2 -5.23 23.02 48.35
C ALA A 2 -5.69 24.29 47.62
N THR A 3 -6.06 25.32 48.38
CA THR A 3 -6.46 26.63 47.86
C THR A 3 -5.19 27.43 47.56
N ILE A 4 -5.00 27.82 46.31
CA ILE A 4 -3.87 28.66 45.89
C ILE A 4 -4.28 30.12 46.11
N HIS A 5 -3.56 30.82 46.98
CA HIS A 5 -3.65 32.28 47.11
C HIS A 5 -2.66 32.94 46.14
N ILE A 6 -3.19 33.78 45.26
CA ILE A 6 -2.39 34.63 44.38
C ILE A 6 -2.29 36.00 45.05
N ASP A 7 -1.05 36.45 45.26
CA ASP A 7 -0.70 37.72 45.87
C ASP A 7 -0.51 38.78 44.77
N ASP A 8 -1.53 39.61 44.56
CA ASP A 8 -1.57 40.64 43.50
C ASP A 8 -0.63 41.83 43.76
N SER A 9 0.10 41.84 44.89
CA SER A 9 1.10 42.86 45.20
C SER A 9 2.47 42.62 44.55
N LYS A 10 2.68 41.45 43.93
CA LYS A 10 3.92 41.11 43.22
C LYS A 10 3.71 41.24 41.72
N PRO A 11 4.56 41.99 40.98
CA PRO A 11 4.50 41.98 39.54
C PRO A 11 4.69 40.54 39.04
N PHE A 12 3.84 40.12 38.09
CA PHE A 12 4.00 38.86 37.38
C PHE A 12 5.47 38.70 36.96
N PRO A 13 6.07 37.49 37.06
CA PRO A 13 7.42 37.29 36.60
C PRO A 13 7.51 37.78 35.16
N CYS A 14 8.37 38.76 34.91
CA CYS A 14 8.67 39.23 33.56
C CYS A 14 9.06 38.00 32.75
N ILE A 15 8.18 37.60 31.84
CA ILE A 15 8.50 36.63 30.79
C ILE A 15 9.78 37.17 30.15
N PRO A 16 10.89 36.42 30.15
CA PRO A 16 12.17 36.95 29.72
C PRO A 16 12.05 37.46 28.29
N ALA A 17 12.34 38.74 28.10
CA ALA A 17 12.54 39.32 26.78
C ALA A 17 13.90 38.83 26.23
N GLU A 18 14.02 37.54 25.94
CA GLU A 18 15.10 37.03 25.09
C GLU A 18 14.56 36.88 23.66
N SER A 19 14.70 37.95 22.88
CA SER A 19 14.55 37.91 21.43
C SER A 19 15.75 37.21 20.79
N ASN A 20 15.90 35.90 21.00
CA ASN A 20 16.82 35.07 20.21
C ASN A 20 16.14 34.43 18.98
N ASN A 21 14.96 34.91 18.58
CA ASN A 21 14.41 34.67 17.25
C ASN A 21 15.03 35.64 16.23
N ARG A 22 16.36 35.64 16.09
CA ARG A 22 16.99 36.17 14.87
C ARG A 22 16.64 35.20 13.74
N ARG A 23 15.73 35.59 12.84
CA ARG A 23 15.56 34.90 11.56
C ARG A 23 16.90 34.89 10.84
N GLU A 24 17.60 33.76 10.90
CA GLU A 24 18.83 33.55 10.15
C GLU A 24 18.48 33.59 8.66
N SER A 25 19.23 34.35 7.86
CA SER A 25 19.05 34.33 6.42
C SER A 25 19.61 33.02 5.86
N PHE A 26 19.00 32.49 4.79
CA PHE A 26 19.46 31.26 4.14
C PHE A 26 20.95 31.32 3.77
N ALA A 27 21.46 32.49 3.38
CA ALA A 27 22.87 32.70 3.08
C ALA A 27 23.79 32.53 4.31
N ALA A 28 23.34 32.89 5.51
CA ALA A 28 24.09 32.69 6.75
C ALA A 28 24.10 31.21 7.18
N LEU A 29 22.97 30.52 7.03
CA LEU A 29 22.86 29.08 7.24
C LEU A 29 23.81 28.30 6.31
N CYS A 30 23.80 28.61 5.01
CA CYS A 30 24.68 27.97 4.02
C CYS A 30 26.17 28.20 4.33
N LYS A 31 26.55 29.39 4.80
CA LYS A 31 27.94 29.68 5.22
C LYS A 31 28.36 28.85 6.43
N ARG A 32 27.45 28.61 7.38
CA ARG A 32 27.72 27.76 8.54
C ARG A 32 27.78 26.29 8.19
N GLN A 33 26.92 25.80 7.29
CA GLN A 33 27.03 24.45 6.74
C GLN A 33 28.38 24.26 6.03
N ALA A 34 28.79 25.22 5.19
CA ALA A 34 30.11 25.19 4.54
C ALA A 34 31.28 25.22 5.53
N ALA A 35 31.08 25.79 6.72
CA ALA A 35 32.04 25.80 7.82
C ALA A 35 31.94 24.58 8.75
N GLY A 36 31.14 23.56 8.41
CA GLY A 36 31.07 22.28 9.12
C GLY A 36 29.91 22.16 10.12
N LEU A 37 28.92 23.06 10.11
CA LEU A 37 27.68 22.86 10.87
C LEU A 37 26.91 21.67 10.31
N LYS A 38 26.94 20.54 11.02
CA LYS A 38 26.04 19.41 10.78
C LYS A 38 24.63 19.80 11.21
N LEU A 39 23.71 19.91 10.24
CA LEU A 39 22.28 20.10 10.52
C LEU A 39 21.62 18.80 10.99
N GLU A 40 22.21 17.67 10.61
CA GLU A 40 21.77 16.34 11.02
C GLU A 40 22.67 15.83 12.14
N SER A 41 22.07 15.40 13.26
CA SER A 41 22.80 14.70 14.32
C SER A 41 23.28 13.35 13.83
N ASP A 42 24.36 12.83 14.40
CA ASP A 42 24.86 11.49 14.08
C ASP A 42 23.80 10.38 14.32
N GLU A 43 22.83 10.60 15.23
CA GLU A 43 21.67 9.73 15.45
C GLU A 43 20.70 9.72 14.26
N MET A 44 20.26 10.89 13.76
CA MET A 44 19.47 11.00 12.52
C MET A 44 20.19 10.38 11.31
N ASP A 45 21.52 10.55 11.19
CA ASP A 45 22.30 9.91 10.12
C ASP A 45 22.29 8.38 10.25
N GLN A 46 22.28 7.86 11.47
CA GLN A 46 22.17 6.43 11.74
C GLN A 46 20.75 5.92 11.43
N GLU A 47 19.71 6.60 11.88
CA GLU A 47 18.31 6.25 11.58
C GLU A 47 18.04 6.26 10.07
N ASN A 48 18.56 7.26 9.35
CA ASN A 48 18.45 7.32 7.88
C ASN A 48 19.11 6.10 7.22
N ARG A 49 20.30 5.68 7.67
CA ARG A 49 20.98 4.49 7.16
C ARG A 49 20.20 3.21 7.46
N GLU A 50 19.70 3.05 8.68
CA GLU A 50 18.87 1.90 9.06
C GLU A 50 17.59 1.84 8.21
N GLN A 51 16.95 2.99 7.97
CA GLN A 51 15.78 3.09 7.11
C GLN A 51 16.10 2.75 5.64
N GLU A 52 17.23 3.19 5.12
CA GLU A 52 17.71 2.85 3.78
C GLU A 52 17.96 1.34 3.62
N GLU A 53 18.57 0.69 4.61
CA GLU A 53 18.81 -0.75 4.61
C GLU A 53 17.48 -1.53 4.62
N LEU A 54 16.53 -1.14 5.46
CA LEU A 54 15.19 -1.73 5.49
C LEU A 54 14.47 -1.57 4.15
N ASN A 55 14.53 -0.38 3.56
CA ASN A 55 13.94 -0.09 2.25
C ASN A 55 14.59 -0.97 1.16
N ALA A 56 15.91 -1.17 1.21
CA ALA A 56 16.63 -2.02 0.26
C ALA A 56 16.21 -3.49 0.38
N LEU A 57 16.03 -4.01 1.60
CA LEU A 57 15.53 -5.37 1.84
C LEU A 57 14.10 -5.54 1.33
N GLN A 58 13.21 -4.57 1.60
CA GLN A 58 11.84 -4.57 1.10
C GLN A 58 11.79 -4.55 -0.43
N LYS A 59 12.66 -3.76 -1.07
CA LYS A 59 12.78 -3.70 -2.53
C LYS A 59 13.20 -5.05 -3.10
N LYS A 60 14.24 -5.70 -2.56
CA LYS A 60 14.68 -7.04 -2.96
C LYS A 60 13.55 -8.07 -2.82
N SER A 61 12.84 -8.04 -1.70
CA SER A 61 11.68 -8.93 -1.45
C SER A 61 10.58 -8.71 -2.49
N SER A 62 10.25 -7.45 -2.79
CA SER A 62 9.24 -7.06 -3.78
C SER A 62 9.64 -7.47 -5.20
N GLU A 63 10.91 -7.34 -5.56
CA GLU A 63 11.46 -7.79 -6.84
C GLU A 63 11.36 -9.31 -7.01
N ARG A 64 11.69 -10.07 -5.95
CA ARG A 64 11.52 -11.53 -5.94
C ARG A 64 10.05 -11.94 -6.13
N LYS A 65 9.14 -11.32 -5.38
CA LYS A 65 7.70 -11.61 -5.51
C LYS A 65 7.16 -11.20 -6.89
N ARG A 66 7.63 -10.09 -7.43
CA ARG A 66 7.29 -9.63 -8.78
C ARG A 66 7.76 -10.63 -9.83
N ALA A 67 9.00 -11.12 -9.73
CA ALA A 67 9.52 -12.15 -10.61
C ALA A 67 8.70 -13.44 -10.52
N LEU A 68 8.38 -13.89 -9.30
CA LEU A 68 7.54 -15.06 -9.06
C LEU A 68 6.17 -14.93 -9.75
N LEU A 69 5.52 -13.77 -9.64
CA LEU A 69 4.24 -13.49 -10.29
C LEU A 69 4.35 -13.57 -11.81
N TYR A 70 5.31 -12.86 -12.42
CA TYR A 70 5.41 -12.77 -13.87
C TYR A 70 5.92 -14.07 -14.53
N ASN A 71 6.78 -14.82 -13.83
CA ASN A 71 7.22 -16.13 -14.28
C ASN A 71 6.05 -17.12 -14.34
N ASN A 72 5.12 -17.06 -13.37
CA ASN A 72 3.94 -17.93 -13.30
C ASN A 72 2.66 -17.26 -13.83
N LEU A 73 2.78 -16.14 -14.57
CA LEU A 73 1.62 -15.37 -15.03
C LEU A 73 0.65 -16.19 -15.88
N ASP A 74 1.15 -17.11 -16.70
CA ASP A 74 0.31 -17.98 -17.52
C ASP A 74 -0.59 -18.89 -16.67
N LEU A 75 -0.01 -19.56 -15.68
CA LEU A 75 -0.75 -20.37 -14.70
C LEU A 75 -1.80 -19.54 -13.96
N ILE A 76 -1.40 -18.35 -13.48
CA ILE A 76 -2.29 -17.44 -12.75
C ILE A 76 -3.49 -17.02 -13.61
N LEU A 77 -3.25 -16.66 -14.88
CA LEU A 77 -4.32 -16.23 -15.79
C LEU A 77 -5.24 -17.39 -16.20
N ARG A 78 -4.72 -18.63 -16.34
CA ARG A 78 -5.54 -19.82 -16.61
C ARG A 78 -6.47 -20.17 -15.45
N HIS A 79 -6.04 -19.94 -14.20
CA HIS A 79 -6.82 -20.16 -12.99
C HIS A 79 -7.50 -18.88 -12.45
N ARG A 80 -7.65 -17.84 -13.28
CA ARG A 80 -8.18 -16.54 -12.84
C ARG A 80 -9.49 -16.66 -12.06
N ASP A 81 -10.47 -17.36 -12.61
CA ASP A 81 -11.83 -17.41 -12.04
C ASP A 81 -11.82 -18.15 -10.70
N GLU A 82 -11.01 -19.20 -10.58
CA GLU A 82 -10.78 -19.93 -9.32
C GLU A 82 -10.10 -19.02 -8.27
N ILE A 83 -9.10 -18.24 -8.68
CA ILE A 83 -8.38 -17.31 -7.79
C ILE A 83 -9.33 -16.24 -7.25
N ILE A 84 -10.19 -15.68 -8.12
CA ILE A 84 -11.18 -14.66 -7.72
C ILE A 84 -12.24 -15.27 -6.80
N ALA A 85 -12.71 -16.49 -7.08
CA ALA A 85 -13.72 -17.17 -6.29
C ALA A 85 -13.23 -17.65 -4.91
N THR A 86 -11.91 -17.80 -4.73
CA THR A 86 -11.32 -18.33 -3.49
C THR A 86 -10.80 -17.18 -2.60
N PRO A 87 -11.46 -16.84 -1.46
CA PRO A 87 -11.11 -15.67 -0.66
C PRO A 87 -9.63 -15.60 -0.24
N ARG A 88 -9.03 -16.75 0.12
CA ARG A 88 -7.61 -16.81 0.52
C ARG A 88 -6.65 -16.43 -0.62
N TYR A 89 -6.98 -16.75 -1.86
CA TYR A 89 -6.17 -16.37 -3.04
C TYR A 89 -6.49 -14.95 -3.50
N ALA A 90 -7.77 -14.60 -3.49
CA ALA A 90 -8.25 -13.28 -3.90
C ALA A 90 -7.61 -12.14 -3.11
N ASN A 91 -7.32 -12.36 -1.82
CA ASN A 91 -6.76 -11.38 -0.89
C ASN A 91 -5.21 -11.33 -0.86
N ILE A 92 -4.50 -12.09 -1.71
CA ILE A 92 -3.03 -12.05 -1.75
C ILE A 92 -2.55 -10.64 -2.12
N ASP A 93 -1.56 -10.12 -1.37
CA ASP A 93 -0.91 -8.84 -1.62
C ASP A 93 -0.06 -8.88 -2.90
N VAL A 94 -0.38 -7.97 -3.83
CA VAL A 94 0.31 -7.76 -5.10
C VAL A 94 0.64 -6.29 -5.37
N GLN A 95 0.85 -5.48 -4.32
CA GLN A 95 1.24 -4.07 -4.44
C GLN A 95 2.46 -3.81 -5.37
N TYR A 96 3.33 -4.82 -5.53
CA TYR A 96 4.56 -4.81 -6.34
C TYR A 96 4.33 -5.19 -7.81
N ALA A 97 3.15 -5.68 -8.18
CA ALA A 97 2.91 -6.30 -9.48
C ALA A 97 2.82 -5.25 -10.59
N ILE A 98 2.11 -4.15 -10.36
CA ILE A 98 1.87 -3.11 -11.35
C ILE A 98 2.50 -1.78 -10.92
N LYS A 99 3.15 -1.11 -11.87
CA LYS A 99 3.68 0.25 -11.67
C LYS A 99 2.89 1.24 -12.50
N GLY A 100 2.41 2.30 -11.88
CA GLY A 100 1.72 3.37 -12.58
C GLY A 100 2.26 4.72 -12.14
N GLY A 101 1.86 5.76 -12.84
CA GLY A 101 2.11 7.12 -12.40
C GLY A 101 1.91 8.09 -13.53
N GLY A 102 1.85 9.37 -13.18
CA GLY A 102 1.75 10.40 -14.20
C GLY A 102 2.47 11.67 -13.81
N LEU A 103 2.76 12.46 -14.82
CA LEU A 103 3.19 13.84 -14.64
C LEU A 103 2.11 14.56 -13.80
N TYR A 104 2.54 15.36 -12.82
CA TYR A 104 1.68 16.12 -11.88
C TYR A 104 0.89 15.31 -10.83
N VAL A 105 0.67 14.01 -11.03
CA VAL A 105 -0.06 13.15 -10.06
C VAL A 105 0.85 12.18 -9.30
N GLY A 106 2.12 12.09 -9.70
CA GLY A 106 3.11 11.25 -9.05
C GLY A 106 2.89 9.75 -9.32
N PRO A 107 3.57 8.88 -8.55
CA PRO A 107 3.44 7.44 -8.69
C PRO A 107 2.04 6.97 -8.29
N LEU A 108 1.57 5.93 -8.96
CA LEU A 108 0.36 5.23 -8.56
C LEU A 108 0.59 4.57 -7.19
N SER A 109 -0.21 4.99 -6.21
CA SER A 109 -0.27 4.34 -4.90
C SER A 109 -1.09 3.04 -5.01
N THR A 110 -0.42 1.91 -4.77
CA THR A 110 -1.00 0.55 -4.65
C THR A 110 -1.16 0.11 -3.19
N VAL A 111 -0.96 1.05 -2.27
CA VAL A 111 -1.05 0.90 -0.81
C VAL A 111 -1.75 2.12 -0.25
N ARG A 112 -2.71 1.91 0.64
CA ARG A 112 -3.38 2.98 1.38
C ARG A 112 -3.29 2.69 2.87
N HIS A 113 -2.82 3.68 3.62
CA HIS A 113 -2.75 3.62 5.07
C HIS A 113 -3.92 4.37 5.70
N PHE A 114 -4.48 3.77 6.75
CA PHE A 114 -5.52 4.36 7.58
C PHE A 114 -5.10 4.27 9.04
N ASN A 115 -5.45 5.26 9.84
CA ASN A 115 -5.32 5.16 11.29
C ASN A 115 -6.71 4.89 11.87
N PHE A 116 -6.89 3.72 12.46
CA PHE A 116 -8.10 3.34 13.17
C PHE A 116 -7.78 3.20 14.65
N ALA A 117 -8.29 4.14 15.45
CA ALA A 117 -8.14 4.15 16.91
C ALA A 117 -6.67 3.95 17.39
N GLY A 118 -5.73 4.65 16.75
CA GLY A 118 -4.30 4.57 17.08
C GLY A 118 -3.56 3.39 16.43
N THR A 119 -4.25 2.54 15.65
CA THR A 119 -3.64 1.44 14.90
C THR A 119 -3.52 1.81 13.43
N LEU A 120 -2.30 1.73 12.89
CA LEU A 120 -2.04 1.90 11.46
C LEU A 120 -2.45 0.62 10.71
N VAL A 121 -3.44 0.75 9.84
CA VAL A 121 -3.93 -0.32 8.96
C VAL A 121 -3.47 -0.02 7.54
N SER A 122 -2.81 -0.98 6.91
CA SER A 122 -2.37 -0.89 5.50
C SER A 122 -3.24 -1.77 4.63
N ILE A 123 -3.88 -1.16 3.63
CA ILE A 123 -4.68 -1.86 2.61
C ILE A 123 -3.88 -1.85 1.32
N ASN A 124 -3.51 -3.04 0.85
CA ASN A 124 -2.69 -3.22 -0.35
C ASN A 124 -3.55 -3.67 -1.53
N LEU A 125 -3.05 -3.44 -2.75
CA LEU A 125 -3.66 -3.98 -3.96
C LEU A 125 -3.73 -5.51 -3.87
N LYS A 126 -4.94 -6.06 -4.05
CA LYS A 126 -5.22 -7.50 -3.98
C LYS A 126 -5.08 -8.16 -5.35
N LEU A 127 -4.76 -9.47 -5.34
CA LEU A 127 -4.60 -10.26 -6.56
C LEU A 127 -5.89 -10.30 -7.39
N SER A 128 -7.05 -10.52 -6.75
CA SER A 128 -8.35 -10.49 -7.42
C SER A 128 -8.58 -9.19 -8.20
N THR A 129 -8.34 -8.05 -7.56
CA THR A 129 -8.48 -6.72 -8.14
C THR A 129 -7.55 -6.50 -9.33
N LEU A 130 -6.30 -6.94 -9.22
CA LEU A 130 -5.35 -6.87 -10.33
C LEU A 130 -5.83 -7.72 -11.53
N LEU A 131 -6.35 -8.92 -11.27
CA LEU A 131 -6.88 -9.80 -12.31
C LEU A 131 -8.13 -9.23 -12.98
N GLU A 132 -9.00 -8.57 -12.23
CA GLU A 132 -10.14 -7.83 -12.80
C GLU A 132 -9.69 -6.65 -13.66
N VAL A 133 -8.65 -5.92 -13.23
CA VAL A 133 -8.08 -4.81 -14.01
C VAL A 133 -7.48 -5.33 -15.31
N TRP A 134 -6.74 -6.44 -15.27
CA TRP A 134 -6.17 -7.08 -16.46
C TRP A 134 -7.19 -7.70 -17.41
N ASP A 135 -8.42 -7.93 -16.95
CA ASP A 135 -9.48 -8.39 -17.83
C ASP A 135 -10.06 -7.27 -18.71
N ASN A 136 -9.75 -6.01 -18.40
CA ASN A 136 -10.19 -4.89 -19.21
C ASN A 136 -9.34 -4.73 -20.48
N GLU A 137 -9.98 -4.43 -21.61
CA GLU A 137 -9.31 -4.23 -22.91
C GLU A 137 -8.23 -3.14 -22.88
N GLN A 138 -8.40 -2.11 -22.04
CA GLN A 138 -7.39 -1.08 -21.80
C GLN A 138 -6.06 -1.68 -21.32
N PHE A 139 -6.09 -2.83 -20.63
CA PHE A 139 -4.94 -3.52 -20.05
C PHE A 139 -4.49 -4.75 -20.83
N LYS A 140 -5.15 -5.08 -21.95
CA LYS A 140 -4.82 -6.22 -22.82
C LYS A 140 -4.15 -5.76 -24.10
N VAL A 141 -3.20 -6.54 -24.60
CA VAL A 141 -2.48 -6.27 -25.86
C VAL A 141 -2.24 -7.58 -26.58
N GLU A 142 -2.55 -7.64 -27.87
CA GLU A 142 -2.22 -8.82 -28.67
C GLU A 142 -0.70 -8.99 -28.80
N CYS A 143 -0.22 -10.19 -28.54
CA CYS A 143 1.18 -10.55 -28.74
C CYS A 143 1.35 -11.27 -30.07
N LYS A 144 2.49 -11.06 -30.73
CA LYS A 144 2.87 -11.75 -31.97
C LYS A 144 2.89 -13.28 -31.87
N CYS A 145 2.92 -13.85 -30.66
CA CYS A 145 2.81 -15.29 -30.44
C CYS A 145 1.36 -15.82 -30.43
N GLY A 146 0.36 -14.97 -30.71
CA GLY A 146 -1.06 -15.32 -30.63
C GLY A 146 -1.62 -15.36 -29.21
N GLY A 147 -0.85 -14.95 -28.20
CA GLY A 147 -1.32 -14.78 -26.82
C GLY A 147 -1.72 -13.34 -26.50
N THR A 148 -2.44 -13.16 -25.40
CA THR A 148 -2.79 -11.82 -24.88
C THR A 148 -1.81 -11.41 -23.79
N ALA A 149 -1.06 -10.34 -24.02
CA ALA A 149 -0.20 -9.70 -23.03
C ALA A 149 -0.99 -8.75 -22.13
N VAL A 150 -0.55 -8.59 -20.88
CA VAL A 150 -1.19 -7.71 -19.90
C VAL A 150 -0.26 -6.57 -19.50
N ILE A 151 -0.83 -5.39 -19.23
CA ILE A 151 -0.08 -4.19 -18.88
C ILE A 151 0.52 -4.32 -17.47
N ARG A 152 1.85 -4.31 -17.39
CA ARG A 152 2.61 -4.38 -16.12
C ARG A 152 3.06 -3.02 -15.61
N SER A 153 3.13 -2.02 -16.51
CA SER A 153 3.43 -0.65 -16.11
C SER A 153 2.91 0.38 -17.09
N PHE A 154 2.58 1.57 -16.59
CA PHE A 154 2.20 2.71 -17.41
C PHE A 154 2.70 4.03 -16.81
N THR A 155 2.93 5.01 -17.67
CA THR A 155 3.21 6.41 -17.33
C THR A 155 2.47 7.33 -18.29
N GLY A 156 2.06 8.52 -17.86
CA GLY A 156 1.36 9.44 -18.73
C GLY A 156 1.11 10.82 -18.14
N SER A 157 0.23 11.58 -18.77
CA SER A 157 -0.19 12.90 -18.29
C SER A 157 -1.71 12.98 -18.22
N PRO A 158 -2.29 13.43 -17.09
CA PRO A 158 -3.72 13.70 -17.01
C PRO A 158 -4.14 14.87 -17.92
N LEU A 159 -3.23 15.81 -18.21
CA LEU A 159 -3.54 17.00 -19.01
C LEU A 159 -3.65 16.70 -20.51
N SER A 160 -2.73 15.90 -21.04
CA SER A 160 -2.78 15.51 -22.47
C SER A 160 -3.54 14.22 -22.72
N GLY A 161 -3.85 13.45 -21.66
CA GLY A 161 -4.43 12.11 -21.74
C GLY A 161 -3.48 11.06 -22.33
N GLY A 162 -2.31 11.46 -22.86
CA GLY A 162 -1.35 10.55 -23.47
C GLY A 162 -0.65 9.66 -22.45
N SER A 163 -0.38 8.41 -22.83
CA SER A 163 0.39 7.48 -22.02
C SER A 163 1.35 6.61 -22.83
N GLN A 164 2.36 6.12 -22.13
CA GLN A 164 3.21 5.03 -22.53
C GLN A 164 3.05 3.89 -21.54
N ALA A 165 3.01 2.66 -22.02
CA ALA A 165 2.88 1.49 -21.17
C ALA A 165 3.74 0.34 -21.67
N THR A 166 3.98 -0.61 -20.77
CA THR A 166 4.68 -1.85 -21.06
C THR A 166 3.77 -3.00 -20.66
N ALA A 167 3.51 -3.88 -21.62
CA ALA A 167 2.83 -5.15 -21.39
C ALA A 167 3.83 -6.30 -21.37
N VAL A 168 3.44 -7.42 -20.78
CA VAL A 168 4.20 -8.67 -20.78
C VAL A 168 3.30 -9.82 -21.21
N CYS A 169 3.79 -10.62 -22.16
CA CYS A 169 3.05 -11.79 -22.61
C CYS A 169 3.22 -12.96 -21.63
N PRO A 170 2.13 -13.59 -21.13
CA PRO A 170 2.22 -14.74 -20.24
C PRO A 170 2.87 -15.96 -20.90
N LYS A 171 2.66 -16.15 -22.21
CA LYS A 171 3.16 -17.29 -22.99
C LYS A 171 4.63 -17.16 -23.36
N CYS A 172 4.99 -16.14 -24.15
CA CYS A 172 6.35 -16.00 -24.68
C CYS A 172 7.26 -15.10 -23.83
N LYS A 173 6.76 -14.53 -22.73
CA LYS A 173 7.48 -13.65 -21.79
C LYS A 173 8.07 -12.38 -22.39
N LYS A 174 7.81 -12.09 -23.66
CA LYS A 174 8.26 -10.85 -24.32
C LYS A 174 7.52 -9.64 -23.77
N GLU A 175 8.26 -8.54 -23.65
CA GLU A 175 7.70 -7.23 -23.33
C GLU A 175 7.24 -6.52 -24.60
N ILE A 176 6.15 -5.77 -24.49
CA ILE A 176 5.55 -5.01 -25.59
C ILE A 176 5.37 -3.57 -25.12
N HIS A 177 5.95 -2.63 -25.85
CA HIS A 177 5.71 -1.21 -25.60
C HIS A 177 4.43 -0.75 -26.29
N VAL A 178 3.57 -0.08 -25.53
CA VAL A 178 2.27 0.40 -25.97
C VAL A 178 2.26 1.92 -25.86
N LYS A 179 1.79 2.57 -26.92
CA LYS A 179 1.63 4.02 -26.99
C LYS A 179 0.18 4.34 -27.32
N ASN A 180 -0.21 5.61 -27.18
CA ASN A 180 -1.49 6.14 -27.64
C ASN A 180 -2.73 5.54 -26.97
N ARG A 181 -2.60 5.06 -25.73
CA ARG A 181 -3.75 4.72 -24.87
C ARG A 181 -4.02 5.85 -23.88
N SER A 182 -5.26 5.95 -23.41
CA SER A 182 -5.65 6.97 -22.44
C SER A 182 -4.97 6.73 -21.08
N PHE A 183 -4.24 7.72 -20.58
CA PHE A 183 -3.72 7.73 -19.22
C PHE A 183 -4.85 7.61 -18.19
N GLY A 184 -5.94 8.37 -18.38
CA GLY A 184 -7.13 8.30 -17.54
C GLY A 184 -7.77 6.91 -17.56
N GLY A 185 -7.72 6.21 -18.69
CA GLY A 185 -8.17 4.81 -18.79
C GLY A 185 -7.36 3.86 -17.91
N TYR A 186 -6.04 4.02 -17.86
CA TYR A 186 -5.19 3.23 -16.96
C TYR A 186 -5.35 3.62 -15.50
N TYR A 187 -5.09 4.89 -15.20
CA TYR A 187 -5.05 5.39 -13.83
C TYR A 187 -6.44 5.31 -13.19
N GLY A 188 -7.47 5.78 -13.89
CA GLY A 188 -8.85 5.81 -13.40
C GLY A 188 -9.41 4.43 -13.12
N LEU A 189 -9.27 3.47 -14.06
CA LEU A 189 -9.81 2.12 -13.87
C LEU A 189 -9.19 1.44 -12.65
N LEU A 190 -7.86 1.47 -12.55
CA LEU A 190 -7.16 0.83 -11.43
C LEU A 190 -7.49 1.53 -10.11
N ARG A 191 -7.57 2.87 -10.11
CA ARG A 191 -7.93 3.65 -8.92
C ARG A 191 -9.34 3.33 -8.43
N ILE A 192 -10.34 3.31 -9.33
CA ILE A 192 -11.73 2.98 -8.99
C ILE A 192 -11.83 1.58 -8.37
N LYS A 193 -11.14 0.60 -8.96
CA LYS A 193 -11.14 -0.78 -8.45
C LYS A 193 -10.47 -0.87 -7.07
N PHE A 194 -9.34 -0.21 -6.89
CA PHE A 194 -8.64 -0.21 -5.61
C PHE A 194 -9.41 0.55 -4.51
N ASP A 195 -10.01 1.70 -4.85
CA ASP A 195 -10.83 2.48 -3.91
C ASP A 195 -12.08 1.68 -3.47
N ARG A 196 -12.67 0.86 -4.36
CA ARG A 196 -13.75 -0.06 -3.98
C ARG A 196 -13.32 -1.09 -2.94
N ASP A 197 -12.13 -1.69 -3.09
CA ASP A 197 -11.61 -2.63 -2.09
C ASP A 197 -11.36 -1.95 -0.74
N ILE A 198 -10.80 -0.74 -0.79
CA ILE A 198 -10.56 0.09 0.38
C ILE A 198 -11.87 0.35 1.11
N GLU A 199 -12.92 0.78 0.40
CA GLU A 199 -14.24 1.00 0.98
C GLU A 199 -14.81 -0.27 1.62
N MET A 200 -14.70 -1.41 0.95
CA MET A 200 -15.19 -2.68 1.47
C MET A 200 -14.47 -3.09 2.76
N VAL A 201 -13.14 -2.96 2.79
CA VAL A 201 -12.33 -3.26 3.98
C VAL A 201 -12.64 -2.26 5.11
N ALA A 202 -12.73 -0.97 4.81
CA ALA A 202 -13.07 0.05 5.80
C ALA A 202 -14.46 -0.18 6.42
N ARG A 203 -15.47 -0.54 5.61
CA ARG A 203 -16.81 -0.90 6.10
C ARG A 203 -16.79 -2.16 6.98
N ASN A 204 -16.02 -3.18 6.59
CA ASN A 204 -15.86 -4.41 7.38
C ASN A 204 -15.20 -4.10 8.75
N ILE A 205 -14.12 -3.31 8.76
CA ILE A 205 -13.46 -2.87 9.99
C ILE A 205 -14.42 -2.07 10.87
N ALA A 206 -15.13 -1.09 10.31
CA ALA A 206 -16.09 -0.29 11.06
C ALA A 206 -17.20 -1.16 11.67
N ALA A 207 -17.76 -2.11 10.92
CA ALA A 207 -18.78 -3.04 11.42
C ALA A 207 -18.25 -3.93 12.55
N LYS A 208 -17.05 -4.52 12.39
CA LYS A 208 -16.40 -5.33 13.43
C LYS A 208 -16.13 -4.50 14.69
N TRP A 209 -15.74 -3.23 14.53
CA TRP A 209 -15.52 -2.30 15.62
C TRP A 209 -16.80 -1.96 16.38
N THR A 210 -17.89 -1.62 15.67
CA THR A 210 -19.19 -1.32 16.30
C THR A 210 -19.72 -2.51 17.10
N LEU A 211 -19.58 -3.73 16.57
CA LEU A 211 -19.96 -4.94 17.31
C LEU A 211 -19.10 -5.15 18.56
N ALA A 212 -17.80 -4.88 18.47
CA ALA A 212 -16.89 -4.98 19.61
C ALA A 212 -17.26 -3.99 20.72
N GLU A 213 -17.56 -2.75 20.36
CA GLU A 213 -17.95 -1.71 21.30
C GLU A 213 -19.27 -2.03 22.00
N ALA A 214 -20.26 -2.54 21.25
CA ALA A 214 -21.52 -3.01 21.82
C ALA A 214 -21.31 -4.16 22.83
N ASN A 215 -20.46 -5.14 22.48
CA ASN A 215 -20.13 -6.25 23.38
C ASN A 215 -19.39 -5.79 24.64
N TYR A 216 -18.42 -4.87 24.49
CA TYR A 216 -17.72 -4.28 25.62
C TYR A 216 -18.68 -3.55 26.57
N ASN A 217 -19.55 -2.69 26.04
CA ASN A 217 -20.53 -1.96 26.85
C ASN A 217 -21.49 -2.90 27.58
N LYS A 218 -21.87 -4.01 26.94
CA LYS A 218 -22.66 -5.07 27.58
C LYS A 218 -21.90 -5.74 28.73
N GLU A 219 -20.64 -6.12 28.54
CA GLU A 219 -19.81 -6.73 29.59
C GLU A 219 -19.61 -5.78 30.79
N VAL A 220 -19.38 -4.49 30.53
CA VAL A 220 -19.29 -3.44 31.57
C VAL A 220 -20.60 -3.34 32.34
N ALA A 221 -21.75 -3.30 31.64
CA ALA A 221 -23.06 -3.20 32.28
C ALA A 221 -23.40 -4.45 33.13
N GLU A 222 -22.88 -5.62 32.75
CA GLU A 222 -23.01 -6.87 33.52
C GLU A 222 -22.03 -6.95 34.72
N GLY A 223 -21.26 -5.90 34.98
CA GLY A 223 -20.29 -5.84 36.09
C GLY A 223 -19.10 -6.79 35.91
N LYS A 224 -18.88 -7.30 34.69
CA LYS A 224 -17.72 -8.13 34.37
C LYS A 224 -16.49 -7.24 34.24
N ASP A 225 -15.32 -7.80 34.51
CA ASP A 225 -14.04 -7.15 34.29
C ASP A 225 -13.82 -7.02 32.76
N ALA A 226 -14.41 -5.97 32.19
CA ALA A 226 -14.40 -5.68 30.77
C ALA A 226 -13.01 -5.16 30.41
N LYS A 227 -12.09 -6.07 30.12
CA LYS A 227 -10.83 -5.69 29.51
C LYS A 227 -11.14 -5.27 28.09
N TRP A 228 -10.70 -4.07 27.71
CA TRP A 228 -10.65 -3.64 26.31
C TRP A 228 -9.77 -4.66 25.57
N ARG A 229 -10.36 -5.76 25.08
CA ARG A 229 -9.67 -6.69 24.20
C ARG A 229 -9.31 -5.84 23.01
N LYS A 230 -8.01 -5.63 22.76
CA LYS A 230 -7.52 -4.92 21.57
C LYS A 230 -8.07 -5.65 20.35
N MET A 231 -9.26 -5.28 19.89
CA MET A 231 -9.96 -5.96 18.81
C MET A 231 -9.16 -5.93 17.51
N GLY A 232 -8.19 -5.01 17.43
CA GLY A 232 -7.14 -5.01 16.41
C GLY A 232 -6.43 -6.36 16.23
N SER A 233 -6.29 -7.20 17.26
CA SER A 233 -5.69 -8.54 17.13
C SER A 233 -6.63 -9.58 16.47
N TYR A 234 -7.92 -9.28 16.37
CA TYR A 234 -8.93 -10.15 15.76
C TYR A 234 -9.45 -9.60 14.41
N LEU A 235 -8.94 -8.44 13.97
CA LEU A 235 -9.18 -7.89 12.63
C LEU A 235 -8.30 -8.61 11.60
N ASN A 236 -8.45 -9.92 11.49
CA ASN A 236 -7.89 -10.67 10.38
C ASN A 236 -8.80 -10.51 9.16
N GLY A 237 -8.19 -10.43 7.97
CA GLY A 237 -8.92 -10.57 6.72
C GLY A 237 -9.61 -11.94 6.67
N ASP A 238 -10.74 -12.02 5.96
CA ASP A 238 -11.52 -13.24 5.92
C ASP A 238 -10.72 -14.37 5.21
N GLY A 239 -10.30 -15.40 5.96
CA GLY A 239 -9.66 -16.61 5.45
C GLY A 239 -8.31 -16.97 6.09
N GLU A 240 -7.83 -18.18 5.79
CA GLU A 240 -6.46 -18.60 6.13
C GLU A 240 -5.43 -17.77 5.34
N PHE A 241 -4.30 -17.47 5.99
CA PHE A 241 -3.20 -16.76 5.34
C PHE A 241 -2.64 -17.58 4.17
N CYS A 242 -2.66 -17.00 2.98
CA CYS A 242 -2.03 -17.57 1.79
C CYS A 242 -1.09 -16.53 1.19
N ASN A 243 0.08 -16.98 0.72
CA ASN A 243 1.01 -16.14 -0.03
C ASN A 243 1.08 -16.62 -1.50
N LEU A 244 1.67 -15.79 -2.35
CA LEU A 244 1.75 -16.05 -3.79
C LEU A 244 2.44 -17.39 -4.14
N GLU A 245 3.47 -17.76 -3.38
CA GLU A 245 4.23 -19.00 -3.61
C GLU A 245 3.43 -20.24 -3.26
N THR A 246 2.75 -20.23 -2.11
CA THR A 246 1.82 -21.28 -1.69
C THR A 246 0.74 -21.50 -2.74
N MET A 247 0.06 -20.41 -3.17
CA MET A 247 -0.97 -20.50 -4.21
C MET A 247 -0.42 -21.10 -5.51
N ILE A 248 0.75 -20.64 -5.98
CA ILE A 248 1.35 -21.17 -7.21
C ILE A 248 1.64 -22.68 -7.09
N ASN A 249 2.14 -23.14 -5.96
CA ASN A 249 2.42 -24.55 -5.74
C ASN A 249 1.13 -25.38 -5.71
N GLU A 250 0.09 -24.90 -5.04
CA GLU A 250 -1.22 -25.57 -5.01
C GLU A 250 -1.84 -25.68 -6.41
N LEU A 251 -1.77 -24.61 -7.21
CA LEU A 251 -2.26 -24.62 -8.60
C LEU A 251 -1.46 -25.60 -9.47
N LYS A 252 -0.13 -25.64 -9.34
CA LYS A 252 0.71 -26.61 -10.07
C LYS A 252 0.39 -28.05 -9.71
N MET A 253 0.24 -28.34 -8.41
CA MET A 253 -0.14 -29.67 -7.94
C MET A 253 -1.50 -30.09 -8.49
N LYS A 254 -2.44 -29.16 -8.58
CA LYS A 254 -3.76 -29.38 -9.18
C LYS A 254 -3.67 -29.70 -10.67
N GLU A 255 -2.90 -28.93 -11.45
CA GLU A 255 -2.70 -29.22 -12.87
C GLU A 255 -2.02 -30.59 -13.10
N PHE A 256 -1.06 -30.94 -12.25
CA PHE A 256 -0.39 -32.25 -12.31
C PHE A 256 -1.37 -33.40 -12.02
N GLN A 257 -2.24 -33.25 -11.02
CA GLN A 257 -3.27 -34.25 -10.71
C GLN A 257 -4.30 -34.40 -11.82
N LEU A 258 -4.67 -33.31 -12.49
CA LEU A 258 -5.60 -33.34 -13.62
C LEU A 258 -4.95 -33.97 -14.87
N ALA A 259 -3.66 -33.75 -15.11
CA ALA A 259 -2.93 -34.35 -16.22
C ALA A 259 -2.62 -35.85 -16.01
N SER A 260 -2.65 -36.31 -14.76
CA SER A 260 -2.41 -37.71 -14.38
C SER A 260 -3.69 -38.55 -14.35
N ARG A 261 -4.85 -37.97 -14.67
CA ARG A 261 -6.16 -38.63 -14.80
C ARG A 261 -6.51 -38.80 -16.27
#